data_AF-A0A7X8BQX9-F1
#
_entry.id   AF-A0A7X8BQX9-F1
#
_cell.length_a   1.000
_cell.length_b   1.000
_cell.length_c   1.000
_cell.angle_alpha   90.00
_cell.angle_beta   90.00
_cell.angle_gamma   90.00
#
_symmetry.space_group_name_H-M   'P 1'
#
loop_
_entity.id
_entity.type
_entity.pdbx_description
1 polymer ?
#
loop_
_entity_poly.entity_id
_entity_poly.type
_entity_poly.pdbx_seq_one_letter_code
_entity_poly.pdbx_strand_id
1 'polypeptide(L)'
;MSKKKSTKSIFGNSILKNLVAIIATGGILIALALIFLHVYTRHGHNVVVPNLEGLQVEEADIILNAKGIRAEIVDSIYRADAVPGAIIDQTPKADNKVKEGRSIYITIYSKSPQEVAVPGLEDFSTRQAVALLNSLGFTRLTIEEVPSQYSGLVLAVEYRGKRLAPEEKIPAGSPLQLVVSSSALADSLNIDDEYILTPGTDRREEGRIDDSFF
;
A
#
# COMPACT_ATOMS: atom_id res chain seq x y z
N MET A 1 -8.81 70.29 61.40
CA MET A 1 -9.35 70.79 60.11
C MET A 1 -9.31 69.66 59.08
N SER A 2 -10.48 69.31 58.53
CA SER A 2 -10.71 68.15 57.66
C SER A 2 -10.31 68.44 56.19
N LYS A 3 -9.46 67.58 55.59
CA LYS A 3 -9.14 67.63 54.15
C LYS A 3 -10.21 66.86 53.37
N LYS A 4 -11.12 67.59 52.72
CA LYS A 4 -12.13 67.06 51.80
C LYS A 4 -11.43 66.51 50.54
N LYS A 5 -11.37 65.18 50.39
CA LYS A 5 -10.97 64.53 49.14
C LYS A 5 -12.01 64.85 48.06
N SER A 6 -11.60 65.63 47.06
CA SER A 6 -12.38 65.89 45.84
C SER A 6 -12.48 64.60 45.02
N THR A 7 -13.57 63.86 45.17
CA THR A 7 -13.98 62.83 44.22
C THR A 7 -14.49 63.51 42.95
N LYS A 8 -13.59 63.75 41.98
CA LYS A 8 -14.01 64.19 40.65
C LYS A 8 -14.94 63.13 40.06
N SER A 9 -16.20 63.52 39.86
CA SER A 9 -17.27 62.68 39.34
C SER A 9 -16.86 62.10 37.99
N ILE A 10 -16.55 60.81 37.99
CA ILE A 10 -16.24 60.03 36.80
C ILE A 10 -17.51 59.79 35.95
N PHE A 11 -18.67 60.23 36.43
CA PHE A 11 -20.01 59.98 35.88
C PHE A 11 -20.53 61.03 34.88
N GLY A 12 -19.78 62.12 34.64
CA GLY A 12 -20.19 63.22 33.75
C GLY A 12 -19.78 63.09 32.28
N ASN A 13 -18.79 62.25 31.95
CA ASN A 13 -18.17 62.25 30.62
C ASN A 13 -18.80 61.18 29.71
N SER A 14 -19.47 61.61 28.64
CA SER A 14 -20.09 60.72 27.64
C SER A 14 -19.09 59.73 27.03
N ILE A 15 -17.82 60.12 26.92
CA ILE A 15 -16.73 59.27 26.40
C ILE A 15 -16.49 58.06 27.32
N LEU A 16 -16.49 58.26 28.65
CA LEU A 16 -16.27 57.15 29.58
C LEU A 16 -17.48 56.20 29.64
N LYS A 17 -18.70 56.74 29.54
CA LYS A 17 -19.92 55.92 29.45
C LYS A 17 -19.89 55.00 28.22
N ASN A 18 -19.50 55.53 27.07
CA ASN A 18 -19.36 54.74 25.84
C ASN A 18 -18.23 53.70 25.95
N LEU A 19 -17.09 54.04 26.59
CA LEU A 19 -15.99 53.10 26.81
C LEU A 19 -16.42 51.91 27.68
N VAL A 20 -17.12 52.20 28.79
CA VAL A 20 -17.68 51.15 29.67
C VAL A 20 -18.73 50.33 28.93
N ALA A 21 -19.58 50.96 28.12
CA ALA A 21 -20.57 50.26 27.30
C ALA A 21 -19.90 49.31 26.27
N ILE A 22 -18.83 49.74 25.60
CA ILE A 22 -18.08 48.89 24.66
C ILE A 22 -17.45 47.70 25.39
N ILE A 23 -16.83 47.92 26.55
CA ILE A 23 -16.22 46.85 27.35
C ILE A 23 -17.29 45.86 27.84
N ALA A 24 -18.43 46.37 28.33
CA ALA A 24 -19.55 45.54 28.76
C ALA A 24 -20.12 44.72 27.59
N THR A 25 -20.35 45.36 26.44
CA THR A 25 -20.90 44.68 25.25
C THR A 25 -19.91 43.66 24.70
N GLY A 26 -18.61 43.98 24.66
CA GLY A 26 -17.55 43.06 24.28
C GLY A 26 -17.45 41.86 25.24
N GLY A 27 -17.53 42.12 26.55
CA GLY A 27 -17.56 41.06 27.57
C GLY A 27 -18.79 40.15 27.43
N ILE A 28 -19.96 40.72 27.15
CA ILE A 28 -21.19 39.96 26.88
C ILE A 28 -21.06 39.13 25.61
N LEU A 29 -20.52 39.69 24.53
CA LEU A 29 -20.28 38.96 23.28
C LEU A 29 -19.28 37.81 23.47
N ILE A 30 -18.20 38.03 24.23
CA ILE A 30 -17.25 36.97 24.57
C ILE A 30 -17.92 35.89 25.41
N ALA A 31 -18.71 36.26 26.43
CA ALA A 31 -19.43 35.30 27.25
C ALA A 31 -20.44 34.48 26.43
N LEU A 32 -21.21 35.12 25.55
CA LEU A 32 -22.12 34.44 24.63
C LEU A 32 -21.38 33.51 23.68
N ALA A 33 -20.23 33.93 23.12
CA ALA A 33 -19.41 33.10 22.26
C ALA A 33 -18.87 31.86 23.00
N LEU A 34 -18.44 32.02 24.26
CA LEU A 34 -17.98 30.92 25.10
C LEU A 34 -19.12 29.95 25.46
N ILE A 35 -20.30 30.45 25.80
CA ILE A 35 -21.49 29.62 26.07
C ILE A 35 -21.92 28.89 24.80
N PHE A 36 -21.95 29.57 23.66
CA PHE A 36 -22.25 28.97 22.36
C PHE A 36 -21.25 27.86 22.02
N LEU A 37 -19.95 28.12 22.22
CA LEU A 37 -18.91 27.12 22.00
C LEU A 37 -19.09 25.92 22.94
N HIS A 38 -19.44 26.16 24.21
CA HIS A 38 -19.68 25.11 25.20
C HIS A 38 -20.87 24.21 24.81
N VAL A 39 -21.98 24.80 24.34
CA VAL A 39 -23.16 24.06 23.88
C VAL A 39 -22.90 23.35 22.55
N TYR A 40 -22.23 24.01 21.61
CA TYR A 40 -21.93 23.46 20.28
C TYR A 40 -20.93 22.30 20.35
N THR A 41 -19.93 22.37 21.24
CA THR A 41 -18.92 21.32 21.37
C THR A 41 -19.38 20.10 22.16
N ARG A 42 -20.60 20.11 22.76
CA ARG A 42 -21.20 19.00 23.52
C ARG A 42 -20.16 18.21 24.32
N HIS A 43 -19.44 18.90 25.20
CA HIS A 43 -18.51 18.24 26.12
C HIS A 43 -19.23 17.16 26.93
N GLY A 44 -18.75 15.91 26.89
CA GLY A 44 -19.06 14.93 27.95
C GLY A 44 -19.50 13.54 27.51
N HIS A 45 -19.89 13.32 26.26
CA HIS A 45 -20.32 11.99 25.81
C HIS A 45 -19.18 11.29 25.08
N ASN A 46 -18.19 10.88 25.88
CA ASN A 46 -17.08 10.08 25.41
C ASN A 46 -17.38 8.61 25.68
N VAL A 47 -17.21 7.78 24.66
CA VAL A 47 -17.36 6.34 24.74
C VAL A 47 -15.98 5.70 24.74
N VAL A 48 -15.80 4.70 25.59
CA VAL A 48 -14.58 3.91 25.64
C VAL A 48 -14.60 2.88 24.51
N VAL A 49 -13.54 2.88 23.70
CA VAL A 49 -13.36 1.95 22.59
C VAL A 49 -13.08 0.55 23.15
N PRO A 50 -13.90 -0.46 22.83
CA PRO A 50 -13.65 -1.84 23.25
C PRO A 50 -12.44 -2.43 22.50
N ASN A 51 -11.90 -3.53 23.03
CA ASN A 51 -10.94 -4.34 22.29
C ASN A 51 -11.69 -5.24 21.29
N LEU A 52 -11.32 -5.12 20.02
CA LEU A 52 -11.88 -5.84 18.89
C LEU A 52 -10.86 -6.81 18.25
N GLU A 53 -9.59 -6.72 18.63
CA GLU A 53 -8.54 -7.58 18.06
C GLU A 53 -8.87 -9.06 18.31
N GLY A 54 -8.82 -9.87 17.26
CA GLY A 54 -9.15 -11.29 17.27
C GLY A 54 -10.64 -11.62 17.14
N LEU A 55 -11.55 -10.65 17.25
CA LEU A 55 -12.99 -10.87 17.01
C LEU A 55 -13.32 -10.92 15.52
N GLN A 56 -14.44 -11.55 15.18
CA GLN A 56 -15.02 -11.44 13.84
C GLN A 56 -15.64 -10.05 13.63
N VAL A 57 -15.64 -9.55 12.38
CA VAL A 57 -16.23 -8.24 12.04
C VAL A 57 -17.69 -8.14 12.51
N GLU A 58 -18.46 -9.22 12.36
CA GLU A 58 -19.87 -9.28 12.73
C GLU A 58 -20.06 -9.15 14.25
N GLU A 59 -19.18 -9.77 15.04
CA GLU A 59 -19.19 -9.68 16.51
C GLU A 59 -18.78 -8.28 16.97
N ALA A 60 -17.75 -7.72 16.34
CA ALA A 60 -17.28 -6.36 16.60
C ALA A 60 -18.37 -5.33 16.29
N ASP A 61 -19.10 -5.48 15.18
CA ASP A 61 -20.20 -4.60 14.82
C ASP A 61 -21.32 -4.61 15.87
N ILE A 62 -21.66 -5.76 16.43
CA ILE A 62 -22.67 -5.85 17.51
C ILE A 62 -22.22 -5.05 18.74
N ILE A 63 -20.96 -5.24 19.16
CA ILE A 63 -20.38 -4.59 20.35
C ILE A 63 -20.28 -3.07 20.14
N LEU A 64 -19.87 -2.63 18.95
CA LEU A 64 -19.71 -1.21 18.63
C LEU A 64 -21.07 -0.52 18.48
N ASN A 65 -22.03 -1.15 17.81
CA ASN A 65 -23.38 -0.60 17.65
C ASN A 65 -24.08 -0.39 19.00
N ALA A 66 -23.88 -1.30 19.95
CA ALA A 66 -24.40 -1.14 21.32
C ALA A 66 -23.83 0.10 22.05
N LYS A 67 -22.68 0.61 21.58
CA LYS A 67 -21.97 1.78 22.09
C LYS A 67 -22.17 3.04 21.22
N GLY A 68 -23.00 2.97 20.18
CA GLY A 68 -23.21 4.09 19.25
C GLY A 68 -21.99 4.40 18.37
N ILE A 69 -21.13 3.40 18.15
CA ILE A 69 -19.90 3.46 17.36
C ILE A 69 -20.06 2.52 16.16
N ARG A 70 -19.36 2.79 15.06
CA ARG A 70 -19.37 1.94 13.86
C ARG A 70 -17.98 1.44 13.52
N ALA A 71 -17.85 0.23 12.99
CA ALA A 71 -16.61 -0.23 12.40
C ALA A 71 -16.51 0.20 10.92
N GLU A 72 -15.30 0.43 10.45
CA GLU A 72 -15.00 0.70 9.05
C GLU A 72 -13.74 -0.05 8.67
N ILE A 73 -13.84 -0.96 7.70
CA ILE A 73 -12.69 -1.73 7.23
C ILE A 73 -11.86 -0.84 6.32
N VAL A 74 -10.63 -0.54 6.73
CA VAL A 74 -9.70 0.31 5.95
C VAL A 74 -8.67 -0.48 5.18
N ASP A 75 -8.35 -1.68 5.67
CA ASP A 75 -7.32 -2.51 5.07
C ASP A 75 -7.59 -3.99 5.35
N SER A 76 -7.00 -4.85 4.52
CA SER A 76 -7.07 -6.29 4.69
C SER A 76 -5.74 -6.95 4.33
N ILE A 77 -5.29 -7.87 5.17
CA ILE A 77 -4.03 -8.59 4.98
C ILE A 77 -4.34 -10.07 4.81
N TYR A 78 -3.75 -10.72 3.80
CA TYR A 78 -3.90 -12.15 3.63
C TYR A 78 -2.82 -12.92 4.41
N ARG A 79 -3.24 -13.92 5.18
CA ARG A 79 -2.36 -14.91 5.82
C ARG A 79 -3.02 -16.29 5.73
N ALA A 80 -2.27 -17.27 5.25
CA ALA A 80 -2.78 -18.63 5.03
C ALA A 80 -3.12 -19.37 6.34
N ASP A 81 -2.48 -18.99 7.44
CA ASP A 81 -2.66 -19.57 8.78
C ASP A 81 -3.66 -18.80 9.66
N ALA A 82 -4.24 -17.71 9.14
CA ALA A 82 -5.15 -16.85 9.89
C ALA A 82 -6.61 -17.19 9.66
N VAL A 83 -7.46 -16.83 10.62
CA VAL A 83 -8.92 -16.95 10.50
C VAL A 83 -9.44 -15.79 9.66
N PRO A 84 -10.04 -16.04 8.47
CA PRO A 84 -10.54 -14.96 7.63
C PRO A 84 -11.65 -14.15 8.31
N GLY A 85 -11.62 -12.84 8.13
CA GLY A 85 -12.57 -11.92 8.75
C GLY A 85 -12.28 -11.59 10.22
N ALA A 86 -11.27 -12.20 10.84
CA ALA A 86 -10.83 -11.77 12.16
C ALA A 86 -10.08 -10.42 12.08
N ILE A 87 -10.31 -9.57 13.07
CA ILE A 87 -9.68 -8.25 13.18
C ILE A 87 -8.23 -8.40 13.64
N ILE A 88 -7.32 -7.81 12.88
CA ILE A 88 -5.88 -7.76 13.13
C ILE A 88 -5.53 -6.57 14.01
N ASP A 89 -6.08 -5.41 13.64
CA ASP A 89 -5.76 -4.13 14.25
C ASP A 89 -6.98 -3.22 14.23
N GLN A 90 -7.00 -2.29 15.18
CA GLN A 90 -8.01 -1.25 15.28
C GLN A 90 -7.38 0.12 15.56
N THR A 91 -7.99 1.16 15.00
CA THR A 91 -7.67 2.55 15.28
C THR A 91 -8.96 3.35 15.46
N PRO A 92 -9.15 4.05 16.60
CA PRO A 92 -8.27 4.13 17.78
C PRO A 92 -8.08 2.81 18.54
N LYS A 93 -6.96 2.72 19.27
CA LYS A 93 -6.65 1.57 20.14
C LYS A 93 -7.70 1.39 21.24
N ALA A 94 -7.80 0.17 21.76
CA ALA A 94 -8.68 -0.17 22.88
C ALA A 94 -8.46 0.78 24.07
N ASP A 95 -9.50 0.96 24.88
CA ASP A 95 -9.57 1.82 26.08
C ASP A 95 -9.44 3.33 25.82
N ASN A 96 -9.19 3.75 24.58
CA ASN A 96 -9.25 5.15 24.20
C ASN A 96 -10.67 5.71 24.31
N LYS A 97 -10.75 7.03 24.55
CA LYS A 97 -12.01 7.76 24.61
C LYS A 97 -12.27 8.46 23.29
N VAL A 98 -13.39 8.13 22.66
CA VAL A 98 -13.85 8.76 21.41
C VAL A 98 -15.20 9.42 21.63
N LYS A 99 -15.52 10.42 20.81
CA LYS A 99 -16.88 10.98 20.78
C LYS A 99 -17.85 9.94 20.24
N GLU A 100 -19.09 9.96 20.71
CA GLU A 100 -20.19 9.18 20.13
C GLU A 100 -20.29 9.38 18.60
N GLY A 101 -20.65 8.31 17.88
CA GLY A 101 -20.79 8.33 16.42
C GLY A 101 -19.48 8.31 15.63
N ARG A 102 -18.32 8.22 16.29
CA ARG A 102 -17.03 8.06 15.60
C ARG A 102 -16.94 6.68 14.93
N SER A 103 -16.39 6.60 13.72
CA SER A 103 -16.01 5.31 13.12
C SER A 103 -14.67 4.83 13.68
N ILE A 104 -14.59 3.55 14.01
CA ILE A 104 -13.35 2.82 14.36
C ILE A 104 -12.87 2.13 13.10
N TYR A 105 -11.65 2.45 12.69
CA TYR A 105 -11.03 1.82 11.54
C TYR A 105 -10.43 0.49 11.96
N ILE A 106 -10.74 -0.56 11.21
CA ILE A 106 -10.24 -1.91 11.48
C ILE A 106 -9.50 -2.46 10.27
N THR A 107 -8.47 -3.24 10.56
CA THR A 107 -7.73 -4.03 9.56
C THR A 107 -8.06 -5.50 9.81
N ILE A 108 -8.38 -6.25 8.77
CA ILE A 108 -8.89 -7.63 8.89
C ILE A 108 -8.04 -8.65 8.12
N TYR A 109 -8.16 -9.92 8.48
CA TYR A 109 -7.65 -11.00 7.65
C TYR A 109 -8.54 -11.20 6.42
N SER A 110 -7.96 -11.06 5.23
CA SER A 110 -8.66 -11.34 3.97
C SER A 110 -8.93 -12.84 3.79
N LYS A 111 -10.04 -13.16 3.12
CA LYS A 111 -10.39 -14.54 2.73
C LYS A 111 -9.50 -15.07 1.61
N SER A 112 -9.02 -14.19 0.73
CA SER A 112 -8.22 -14.56 -0.43
C SER A 112 -6.94 -13.74 -0.50
N PRO A 113 -5.87 -14.29 -1.11
CA PRO A 113 -4.69 -13.50 -1.45
C PRO A 113 -5.07 -12.31 -2.32
N GLN A 114 -4.19 -11.31 -2.35
CA GLN A 114 -4.30 -10.21 -3.29
C GLN A 114 -4.26 -10.75 -4.73
N GLU A 115 -5.21 -10.33 -5.55
CA GLU A 115 -5.21 -10.65 -6.98
C GLU A 115 -4.37 -9.64 -7.75
N VAL A 116 -3.50 -10.15 -8.63
CA VAL A 116 -2.62 -9.37 -9.49
C VAL A 116 -2.97 -9.66 -10.94
N ALA A 117 -3.12 -8.61 -11.75
CA ALA A 117 -3.35 -8.75 -13.18
C ALA A 117 -2.06 -9.22 -13.86
N VAL A 118 -2.14 -10.33 -14.60
CA VAL A 118 -1.01 -10.86 -15.36
C VAL A 118 -1.05 -10.26 -16.76
N PRO A 119 -0.04 -9.49 -17.19
CA PRO A 119 -0.01 -8.92 -18.53
C PRO A 119 0.13 -10.02 -19.59
N GLY A 120 -0.28 -9.72 -20.82
CA GLY A 120 -0.02 -10.59 -21.97
C GLY A 120 1.48 -10.76 -22.18
N LEU A 121 1.96 -12.01 -22.07
CA LEU A 121 3.37 -12.37 -22.16
C LEU A 121 3.72 -13.15 -23.44
N GLU A 122 2.78 -13.24 -24.39
CA GLU A 122 3.00 -13.87 -25.69
C GLU A 122 4.12 -13.14 -26.45
N ASP A 123 5.01 -13.90 -27.09
CA ASP A 123 6.19 -13.43 -27.84
C ASP A 123 7.29 -12.75 -26.99
N PHE A 124 7.14 -12.68 -25.67
CA PHE A 124 8.25 -12.26 -24.80
C PHE A 124 9.31 -13.35 -24.70
N SER A 125 10.58 -12.96 -24.54
CA SER A 125 11.61 -13.93 -24.20
C SER A 125 11.35 -14.55 -22.83
N THR A 126 11.71 -15.82 -22.66
CA THR A 126 11.53 -16.54 -21.38
C THR A 126 12.11 -15.76 -20.20
N ARG A 127 13.29 -15.15 -20.39
CA ARG A 127 13.95 -14.36 -19.34
C ARG A 127 13.17 -13.09 -18.98
N GLN A 128 12.63 -12.38 -19.96
CA GLN A 128 11.81 -11.20 -19.72
C GLN A 128 10.50 -11.55 -19.01
N ALA A 129 9.81 -12.60 -19.47
CA ALA A 129 8.58 -13.06 -18.87
C ALA A 129 8.77 -13.49 -17.41
N VAL A 130 9.82 -14.27 -17.13
CA VAL A 130 10.18 -14.67 -15.75
C VAL A 130 10.50 -13.45 -14.88
N ALA A 131 11.27 -12.48 -15.39
CA ALA A 131 11.57 -11.26 -14.65
C ALA A 131 10.31 -10.45 -14.32
N LEU A 132 9.39 -10.31 -15.28
CA LEU A 132 8.14 -9.59 -15.08
C LEU A 132 7.23 -10.31 -14.07
N LEU A 133 7.04 -11.61 -14.22
CA LEU A 133 6.21 -12.40 -13.29
C LEU A 133 6.78 -12.38 -11.86
N ASN A 134 8.10 -12.47 -11.70
CA ASN A 134 8.75 -12.31 -10.39
C ASN A 134 8.49 -10.92 -9.79
N SER A 135 8.56 -9.86 -10.60
CA SER A 135 8.27 -8.49 -10.14
C SER A 135 6.82 -8.29 -9.68
N LEU A 136 5.90 -9.08 -10.24
CA LEU A 136 4.48 -9.12 -9.88
C LEU A 136 4.19 -10.03 -8.68
N GLY A 137 5.22 -10.66 -8.08
CA GLY A 137 5.09 -11.54 -6.92
C GLY A 137 4.82 -13.01 -7.23
N PHE A 138 4.92 -13.43 -8.50
CA PHE A 138 4.83 -14.83 -8.90
C PHE A 138 6.21 -15.48 -8.91
N THR A 139 6.62 -16.03 -7.77
CA THR A 139 7.95 -16.66 -7.60
C THR A 139 7.99 -18.16 -7.92
N ARG A 140 6.82 -18.80 -8.02
CA ARG A 140 6.69 -20.24 -8.30
C ARG A 140 6.37 -20.47 -9.77
N LEU A 141 7.41 -20.47 -10.61
CA LEU A 141 7.27 -20.63 -12.06
C LEU A 141 7.77 -22.02 -12.50
N THR A 142 7.04 -22.67 -13.39
CA THR A 142 7.45 -23.91 -14.07
C THR A 142 7.49 -23.66 -15.56
N ILE A 143 8.52 -24.14 -16.25
CA ILE A 143 8.67 -23.96 -17.70
C ILE A 143 8.38 -25.30 -18.38
N GLU A 144 7.48 -25.29 -19.36
CA GLU A 144 7.20 -26.40 -20.25
C GLU A 144 7.63 -26.01 -21.66
N GLU A 145 8.51 -26.81 -22.25
CA GLU A 145 9.01 -26.57 -23.60
C GLU A 145 8.20 -27.35 -24.63
N VAL A 146 7.71 -26.63 -25.65
CA VAL A 146 6.94 -27.21 -26.75
C VAL A 146 7.68 -26.98 -28.08
N PRO A 147 7.81 -28.01 -28.93
CA PRO A 147 8.45 -27.88 -30.24
C PRO A 147 7.83 -26.78 -31.10
N SER A 148 8.67 -25.88 -31.62
CA SER A 148 8.25 -24.75 -32.46
C SER A 148 9.33 -24.37 -33.48
N GLN A 149 8.96 -23.50 -34.43
CA GLN A 149 9.88 -22.93 -35.42
C GLN A 149 10.92 -21.99 -34.79
N TYR A 150 10.57 -21.36 -33.67
CA TYR A 150 11.41 -20.42 -32.94
C TYR A 150 11.68 -20.95 -31.53
N SER A 151 12.85 -20.64 -30.95
CA SER A 151 13.19 -21.01 -29.57
C SER A 151 13.22 -19.80 -28.65
N GLY A 152 12.89 -20.03 -27.37
CA GLY A 152 13.05 -19.07 -26.29
C GLY A 152 11.95 -18.00 -26.18
N LEU A 153 10.82 -18.18 -26.86
CA LEU A 153 9.65 -17.30 -26.77
C LEU A 153 8.54 -17.94 -25.93
N VAL A 154 7.83 -17.12 -25.16
CA VAL A 154 6.64 -17.55 -24.42
C VAL A 154 5.46 -17.63 -25.37
N LEU A 155 4.83 -18.80 -25.43
CA LEU A 155 3.63 -19.07 -26.22
C LEU A 155 2.36 -18.84 -25.41
N ALA A 156 2.40 -19.21 -24.12
CA ALA A 156 1.27 -19.03 -23.21
C ALA A 156 1.74 -19.05 -21.75
N VAL A 157 0.94 -18.45 -20.88
CA VAL A 157 1.03 -18.62 -19.43
C VAL A 157 -0.22 -19.36 -18.98
N GLU A 158 -0.03 -20.42 -18.22
CA GLU A 158 -1.11 -21.27 -17.72
C GLU A 158 -1.18 -21.23 -16.20
N TYR A 159 -2.40 -21.22 -15.69
CA TYR A 159 -2.71 -21.34 -14.28
C TYR A 159 -3.72 -22.46 -14.07
N ARG A 160 -3.36 -23.47 -13.25
CA ARG A 160 -4.20 -24.66 -13.00
C ARG A 160 -4.67 -25.36 -14.29
N GLY A 161 -3.80 -25.42 -15.30
CA GLY A 161 -4.08 -26.06 -16.60
C GLY A 161 -4.99 -25.25 -17.53
N LYS A 162 -5.30 -23.98 -17.20
CA LYS A 162 -6.02 -23.06 -18.07
C LYS A 162 -5.05 -21.98 -18.58
N ARG A 163 -5.06 -21.73 -19.89
CA ARG A 163 -4.38 -20.57 -20.49
C ARG A 163 -4.99 -19.27 -20.00
N LEU A 164 -4.13 -18.37 -19.55
CA LEU A 164 -4.51 -17.05 -19.06
C LEU A 164 -4.73 -16.10 -20.24
N ALA A 165 -5.79 -15.29 -20.14
CA ALA A 165 -5.96 -14.13 -21.00
C ALA A 165 -5.07 -12.97 -20.51
N PRO A 166 -4.67 -12.04 -21.40
CA PRO A 166 -4.02 -10.80 -20.98
C PRO A 166 -4.87 -10.05 -19.95
N GLU A 167 -4.22 -9.53 -18.91
CA GLU A 167 -4.83 -8.81 -17.77
C GLU A 167 -5.76 -9.67 -16.90
N GLU A 168 -5.72 -11.00 -17.03
CA GLU A 168 -6.47 -11.89 -16.14
C GLU A 168 -5.90 -11.81 -14.71
N LYS A 169 -6.80 -11.66 -13.75
CA LYS A 169 -6.45 -11.50 -12.33
C LYS A 169 -6.21 -12.85 -11.68
N ILE A 170 -5.02 -13.01 -11.11
CA ILE A 170 -4.59 -14.27 -10.48
C ILE A 170 -4.09 -13.99 -9.06
N PRO A 171 -4.39 -14.86 -8.07
CA PRO A 171 -3.88 -14.70 -6.72
C PRO A 171 -2.34 -14.64 -6.69
N ALA A 172 -1.79 -13.60 -6.08
CA ALA A 172 -0.34 -13.41 -5.96
C ALA A 172 0.34 -14.63 -5.34
N GLY A 173 1.53 -14.97 -5.84
CA GLY A 173 2.30 -16.12 -5.39
C GLY A 173 1.75 -17.49 -5.84
N SER A 174 0.70 -17.53 -6.65
CA SER A 174 0.23 -18.78 -7.25
C SER A 174 1.27 -19.42 -8.17
N PRO A 175 1.34 -20.76 -8.27
CA PRO A 175 2.20 -21.42 -9.24
C PRO A 175 1.69 -21.14 -10.67
N LEU A 176 2.57 -20.65 -11.54
CA LEU A 176 2.29 -20.42 -12.96
C LEU A 176 3.18 -21.32 -13.82
N GLN A 177 2.63 -21.79 -14.93
CA GLN A 177 3.34 -22.57 -15.92
C GLN A 177 3.54 -21.74 -17.18
N LEU A 178 4.78 -21.57 -17.61
CA LEU A 178 5.12 -20.88 -18.85
C LEU A 178 5.33 -21.93 -19.93
N VAL A 179 4.55 -21.87 -20.99
CA VAL A 179 4.74 -22.67 -22.19
C VAL A 179 5.70 -21.91 -23.09
N VAL A 180 6.90 -22.45 -23.28
CA VAL A 180 7.98 -21.82 -24.04
C VAL A 180 8.23 -22.61 -25.31
N SER A 181 8.54 -21.90 -26.37
CA SER A 181 8.89 -22.46 -27.66
C SER A 181 10.32 -23.03 -27.61
N SER A 182 10.51 -24.27 -28.05
CA SER A 182 11.82 -24.91 -28.14
C SER A 182 12.06 -25.39 -29.57
N SER A 183 13.21 -25.05 -30.14
CA SER A 183 13.56 -25.46 -31.49
C SER A 183 14.20 -26.85 -31.46
N ALA A 184 13.42 -27.87 -31.84
CA ALA A 184 13.91 -29.25 -31.93
C ALA A 184 15.09 -29.42 -32.91
N LEU A 185 15.29 -28.45 -33.82
CA LEU A 185 16.37 -28.45 -34.80
C LEU A 185 17.75 -28.08 -34.23
N ALA A 186 17.82 -27.32 -33.14
CA ALA A 186 19.11 -26.91 -32.57
C ALA A 186 19.80 -28.07 -31.83
N ASP A 187 19.03 -28.86 -31.09
CA ASP A 187 19.55 -29.97 -30.26
C ASP A 187 19.91 -31.22 -31.09
N SER A 188 19.31 -31.37 -32.28
CA SER A 188 19.63 -32.48 -33.20
C SER A 188 20.88 -32.24 -34.05
N LEU A 189 21.42 -31.02 -34.07
CA LEU A 189 22.53 -30.69 -34.96
C LEU A 189 23.90 -30.80 -34.31
N ASN A 190 24.03 -30.78 -32.97
CA ASN A 190 25.28 -30.96 -32.22
C ASN A 190 26.50 -30.46 -33.02
N ILE A 191 26.39 -29.25 -33.58
CA ILE A 191 27.51 -28.58 -34.22
C ILE A 191 28.25 -28.02 -33.03
N ASP A 192 29.07 -28.88 -32.43
CA ASP A 192 30.22 -28.42 -31.68
C ASP A 192 30.87 -27.35 -32.56
N ASP A 193 31.03 -26.14 -32.03
CA ASP A 193 31.83 -25.10 -32.65
C ASP A 193 33.30 -25.59 -32.69
N GLU A 194 33.57 -26.62 -33.47
CA GLU A 194 34.89 -27.08 -33.81
C GLU A 194 35.44 -25.98 -34.71
N TYR A 195 36.18 -25.07 -34.06
CA TYR A 195 37.00 -24.06 -34.71
C TYR A 195 37.68 -24.73 -35.91
N ILE A 196 37.21 -24.40 -37.12
CA ILE A 196 37.88 -24.80 -38.36
C ILE A 196 39.22 -24.04 -38.36
N LEU A 197 40.24 -24.65 -37.76
CA LEU A 197 41.62 -24.24 -37.96
C LEU A 197 41.88 -24.42 -39.45
N THR A 198 41.90 -23.31 -40.18
CA THR A 198 42.32 -23.31 -41.58
C THR A 198 43.75 -23.85 -41.63
N PRO A 199 44.02 -25.01 -42.25
CA PRO A 199 45.37 -25.54 -42.29
C PRO A 199 46.12 -24.76 -43.36
N GLY A 200 46.93 -23.78 -42.95
CA GLY A 200 47.83 -23.11 -43.88
C GLY A 200 48.22 -21.69 -43.54
N THR A 201 48.78 -21.43 -42.37
CA THR A 201 49.69 -20.29 -42.19
C THR A 201 50.85 -20.67 -41.28
N ASP A 202 51.66 -21.62 -41.75
CA ASP A 202 53.01 -21.79 -41.25
C ASP A 202 53.90 -20.77 -41.99
N ARG A 203 53.78 -19.49 -41.63
CA ARG A 203 54.75 -18.46 -42.01
C ARG A 203 55.57 -18.15 -40.76
N ARG A 204 56.74 -18.78 -40.69
CA ARG A 204 57.84 -18.37 -39.81
C ARG A 204 58.15 -16.90 -40.10
N GLU A 205 57.79 -16.02 -39.18
CA GLU A 205 58.41 -14.70 -39.11
C GLU A 205 59.52 -14.78 -38.06
N GLU A 206 60.75 -14.91 -38.55
CA GLU A 206 61.96 -14.61 -37.78
C GLU A 206 61.89 -13.14 -37.35
N GLY A 207 61.67 -12.94 -36.05
CA GLY A 207 61.77 -11.63 -35.42
C GLY A 207 63.19 -11.09 -35.53
N ARG A 208 63.42 -10.20 -36.50
CA ARG A 208 64.60 -9.32 -36.54
C ARG A 208 64.43 -8.28 -35.43
N ILE A 209 65.21 -8.42 -34.36
CA ILE A 209 65.34 -7.41 -33.31
C ILE A 209 66.08 -6.21 -33.92
N ASP A 210 65.45 -5.03 -33.97
CA ASP A 210 66.10 -3.76 -34.34
C ASP A 210 66.54 -3.04 -33.05
N ASP A 211 67.85 -3.09 -32.77
CA ASP A 211 68.50 -2.42 -31.64
C ASP A 211 68.85 -0.96 -31.97
N SER A 212 67.86 -0.13 -32.31
CA SER A 212 68.10 1.29 -32.61
C SER A 212 67.23 2.23 -31.77
N PHE A 213 67.32 2.10 -30.44
CA PHE A 213 66.89 3.13 -29.48
C PHE A 213 67.81 3.12 -28.25
N PHE A 214 69.08 3.46 -28.46
CA PHE A 214 69.92 4.13 -27.46
C PHE A 214 70.19 5.56 -27.94
#